data_AF-A0A7Y0SC65-F1
#
_entry.id   AF-A0A7Y0SC65-F1
#
_cell.length_a   1.000
_cell.length_b   1.000
_cell.length_c   1.000
_cell.angle_alpha   90.00
_cell.angle_beta   90.00
_cell.angle_gamma   90.00
#
_symmetry.space_group_name_H-M   'P 1'
#
loop_
_entity.id
_entity.type
_entity.pdbx_description
1 polymer ?
#
loop_
_entity_poly.entity_id
_entity_poly.type
_entity_poly.pdbx_seq_one_letter_code
_entity_poly.pdbx_strand_id
1 'polypeptide(L)' 'ADDSLREKVFKNMSKRAADMMRDDIEAMPPVRVADVEAAQKEILAIARRMADAGELMLSGGADEFL' A
#
# COMPACT_ATOMS: atom_id res chain seq x y z
N ALA A 1 -1.56 -6.09 -8.84
CA ALA A 1 -0.61 -4.98 -8.67
C ALA A 1 0.50 -5.18 -9.67
N ASP A 2 1.02 -4.11 -10.26
CA ASP A 2 2.28 -4.17 -11.00
C ASP A 2 3.37 -4.74 -10.08
N ASP A 3 4.15 -5.71 -10.56
CA ASP A 3 5.22 -6.36 -9.79
C ASP A 3 6.24 -5.33 -9.31
N SER A 4 6.46 -4.27 -10.09
CA SER A 4 7.29 -3.12 -9.72
C SER A 4 6.80 -2.41 -8.44
N LEU A 5 5.49 -2.21 -8.30
CA LEU A 5 4.91 -1.56 -7.12
C LEU A 5 5.05 -2.46 -5.89
N ARG A 6 4.81 -3.77 -6.04
CA ARG A 6 4.96 -4.76 -4.97
C ARG A 6 6.40 -4.77 -4.45
N GLU A 7 7.38 -4.82 -5.35
CA GLU A 7 8.80 -4.79 -4.98
C GLU A 7 9.18 -3.48 -4.27
N LYS A 8 8.66 -2.34 -4.75
CA LYS A 8 8.89 -1.04 -4.12
C LYS A 8 8.41 -1.02 -2.67
N VAL A 9 7.26 -1.61 -2.36
CA VAL A 9 6.74 -1.71 -0.99
C VAL A 9 7.69 -2.56 -0.12
N PHE A 10 8.02 -3.77 -0.56
CA PHE A 10 8.89 -4.66 0.23
C PHE A 10 10.30 -4.09 0.46
N LYS A 11 10.86 -3.37 -0.52
CA LYS A 11 12.18 -2.75 -0.40
C LYS A 11 12.24 -1.69 0.71
N ASN A 12 11.11 -1.08 1.08
CA ASN A 12 11.04 -0.08 2.15
C ASN A 12 10.72 -0.69 3.53
N MET A 13 10.63 -2.03 3.63
CA MET A 13 10.44 -2.74 4.88
C MET A 13 11.78 -3.28 5.40
N SER A 14 11.85 -3.58 6.70
CA SER A 14 12.95 -4.41 7.21
C SER A 14 12.86 -5.83 6.62
N LYS A 15 14.00 -6.50 6.43
CA LYS A 15 14.06 -7.86 5.86
C LYS A 15 13.09 -8.82 6.54
N ARG A 16 13.10 -8.85 7.89
CA ARG A 16 12.20 -9.69 8.69
C ARG A 16 10.72 -9.40 8.41
N ALA A 17 10.34 -8.13 8.32
CA ALA A 17 8.94 -7.75 8.09
C ALA A 17 8.49 -8.09 6.65
N ALA A 18 9.37 -7.93 5.67
CA ALA A 18 9.11 -8.33 4.30
C ALA A 18 8.94 -9.85 4.17
N ASP A 19 9.80 -10.63 4.83
CA ASP A 19 9.72 -12.11 4.83
C ASP A 19 8.40 -12.57 5.47
N MET A 20 8.07 -12.05 6.66
CA MET A 20 6.79 -12.38 7.33
C MET A 20 5.56 -12.04 6.48
N MET A 21 5.56 -10.88 5.83
CA MET A 21 4.41 -10.47 4.99
C MET A 21 4.29 -11.36 3.73
N ARG A 22 5.39 -11.88 3.18
CA ARG A 22 5.34 -12.84 2.08
C ARG A 22 4.71 -14.15 2.52
N ASP A 23 5.13 -14.67 3.66
CA ASP A 23 4.56 -15.89 4.25
C ASP A 23 3.06 -15.72 4.51
N ASP A 24 2.64 -14.57 5.04
CA ASP A 24 1.22 -14.25 5.26
C ASP A 24 0.42 -14.21 3.95
N ILE A 25 0.98 -13.63 2.88
CA ILE A 25 0.33 -13.58 1.55
C ILE A 25 0.23 -14.98 0.93
N GLU A 26 1.24 -15.84 1.09
CA GLU A 26 1.22 -17.22 0.61
C GLU A 26 0.19 -18.07 1.35
N ALA A 27 0.01 -17.81 2.65
CA ALA A 27 -0.99 -18.47 3.48
C ALA A 27 -2.42 -17.92 3.32
N MET A 28 -2.59 -16.77 2.66
CA MET A 28 -3.90 -16.12 2.55
C MET A 28 -4.87 -16.94 1.68
N PRO A 29 -6.12 -17.12 2.15
CA PRO A 29 -7.18 -17.67 1.30
C PRO A 29 -7.55 -16.67 0.18
N PRO A 30 -8.29 -17.11 -0.85
CA PRO A 30 -8.80 -16.21 -1.87
C PRO A 30 -9.60 -15.06 -1.25
N VAL A 31 -9.22 -13.83 -1.60
CA VAL A 31 -9.85 -12.59 -1.12
C VAL A 31 -10.79 -12.02 -2.16
N ARG A 32 -11.87 -11.35 -1.74
CA ARG A 32 -12.79 -10.69 -2.67
C ARG A 32 -12.14 -9.39 -3.17
N VAL A 33 -12.37 -9.09 -4.45
CA VAL A 33 -11.86 -7.85 -5.06
C VAL A 33 -12.34 -6.60 -4.30
N ALA A 34 -13.59 -6.59 -3.81
CA ALA A 34 -14.11 -5.49 -3.01
C ALA A 34 -13.32 -5.24 -1.71
N ASP A 35 -12.82 -6.30 -1.07
CA ASP A 35 -12.00 -6.19 0.14
C ASP A 35 -10.61 -5.62 -0.18
N VAL A 36 -10.06 -6.00 -1.34
CA VAL A 36 -8.79 -5.46 -1.86
C VAL A 36 -8.91 -3.97 -2.16
N GLU A 37 -10.00 -3.55 -2.82
CA GLU A 37 -10.25 -2.14 -3.12
C GLU A 37 -10.47 -1.30 -1.85
N ALA A 38 -11.15 -1.86 -0.84
CA ALA A 38 -11.33 -1.20 0.45
C ALA A 38 -9.97 -0.97 1.14
N ALA A 39 -9.11 -1.99 1.20
CA ALA A 39 -7.77 -1.87 1.77
C ALA A 39 -6.90 -0.84 1.02
N GLN A 40 -7.00 -0.79 -0.31
CA GLN A 40 -6.30 0.22 -1.11
C GLN A 40 -6.78 1.65 -0.78
N LYS A 41 -8.09 1.85 -0.61
CA LYS A 41 -8.64 3.16 -0.20
C LYS A 41 -8.16 3.59 1.18
N GLU A 42 -8.03 2.65 2.13
CA GLU A 42 -7.48 2.95 3.45
C GLU A 42 -6.01 3.43 3.37
N ILE A 43 -5.20 2.77 2.54
CA ILE A 43 -3.80 3.19 2.30
C ILE A 43 -3.74 4.61 1.73
N LEU A 44 -4.60 4.93 0.76
CA LEU A 44 -4.68 6.28 0.19
C LEU A 44 -5.14 7.32 1.22
N ALA A 45 -6.11 6.98 2.07
CA ALA A 45 -6.57 7.86 3.13
C ALA A 45 -5.45 8.18 4.14
N ILE A 46 -4.61 7.20 4.48
CA ILE A 46 -3.42 7.41 5.32
C ILE A 46 -2.41 8.31 4.60
N ALA A 47 -2.09 8.03 3.35
CA ALA A 47 -1.16 8.85 2.56
C ALA A 47 -1.63 10.31 2.45
N ARG A 48 -2.93 10.53 2.27
CA ARG A 48 -3.53 11.87 2.24
C ARG A 48 -3.37 12.59 3.57
N ARG A 49 -3.66 11.92 4.69
CA ARG A 49 -3.46 12.50 6.04
C ARG A 49 -2.01 12.88 6.29
N MET A 50 -1.07 12.04 5.87
CA MET A 50 0.37 12.35 5.98
C MET A 50 0.77 13.54 5.10
N ALA A 51 0.15 13.68 3.92
CA ALA A 51 0.38 14.83 3.06
C ALA A 51 -0.17 16.13 3.65
N ASP A 52 -1.39 16.08 4.21
CA ASP A 52 -2.00 17.23 4.90
C ASP A 52 -1.17 17.64 6.14
N ALA A 53 -0.48 16.69 6.78
CA ALA A 53 0.47 16.95 7.87
C ALA A 53 1.85 17.45 7.41
N GLY A 54 2.12 17.45 6.10
CA GLY A 54 3.41 17.84 5.52
C GLY A 54 4.51 16.78 5.63
N GLU A 55 4.19 15.57 6.07
CA GLU A 55 5.14 14.44 6.20
C GLU A 55 5.39 13.73 4.87
N LEU A 56 4.46 13.87 3.91
CA LEU A 56 4.52 13.22 2.62
C LEU A 56 4.21 14.23 1.51
N MET A 57 5.08 14.34 0.50
CA MET A 57 4.79 15.14 -0.68
C MET A 57 4.22 14.24 -1.79
N LEU A 58 2.94 14.41 -2.12
CA LEU A 58 2.31 13.73 -3.25
C LEU A 58 2.62 14.52 -4.53
N SER A 59 3.35 13.90 -5.46
CA SER A 59 3.54 14.45 -6.81
C SER A 59 2.37 13.98 -7.69
N GLY A 60 1.57 14.92 -8.20
CA GLY A 60 0.25 14.68 -8.78
C GLY A 60 -0.79 15.39 -7.91
N GLY A 61 -1.68 16.16 -8.51
CA GLY A 61 -2.62 16.99 -7.75
C GLY A 61 -3.48 16.15 -6.79
N ALA A 62 -3.97 16.75 -5.71
CA ALA A 62 -4.88 16.07 -4.78
C ALA A 62 -6.13 15.46 -5.45
N ASP A 63 -6.47 15.93 -6.66
CA ASP A 63 -7.57 15.47 -7.51
C ASP A 63 -7.23 14.26 -8.40
N GLU A 64 -5.95 13.93 -8.62
CA GLU A 64 -5.55 12.73 -9.41
C GLU A 64 -5.69 11.43 -8.62
N PHE A 65 -5.85 11.52 -7.30
CA PHE A 65 -5.96 10.38 -6.40
C PHE A 65 -7.40 10.11 -5.92
N LEU A 66 -8.41 10.80 -6.50
CA LEU A 66 -9.84 10.65 -6.22
C LEU A 66 -10.55 9.72 -7.22
#